data_AF-A0A382FA43-F1
#
_entry.id   AF-A0A382FA43-F1
#
_cell.length_a   1.000
_cell.length_b   1.000
_cell.length_c   1.000
_cell.angle_alpha   90.00
_cell.angle_beta   90.00
_cell.angle_gamma   90.00
#
_symmetry.space_group_name_H-M   'P 1'
#
loop_
_entity.id
_entity.type
_entity.pdbx_description
1 polymer ?
#
loop_
_entity_poly.entity_id
_entity_poly.type
_entity_poly.pdbx_seq_one_letter_code
_entity_poly.pdbx_strand_id
1 'polypeptide(L)'
;MSNQWSNRLSFIVTTCAFSIGLGNIWRFPYIAGEGGGGAFLLVYLILILMIGIPIMTIEIALGRMSSSTPLVGFGKLSRQPLWDGLGWLGVLAAQFIMCYYVMILAWVVFYFGENLSGNLMLLDTEDLKNHFTDVASNSGKVIAVIFGIMIASFFIIKQGLQAGL
;
A
#
# COMPACT_ATOMS: atom_id res chain seq x y z
N MET A 1 13.14 -16.86 18.72
CA MET A 1 12.15 -17.63 17.95
C MET A 1 12.20 -17.14 16.51
N SER A 2 12.59 -18.00 15.56
CA SER A 2 12.59 -17.61 14.15
C SER A 2 11.14 -17.62 13.66
N ASN A 3 10.55 -16.45 13.44
CA ASN A 3 9.27 -16.30 12.75
C ASN A 3 9.45 -16.76 11.30
N GLN A 4 9.30 -18.06 11.06
CA GLN A 4 9.27 -18.65 9.74
C GLN A 4 7.83 -18.91 9.33
N TRP A 5 7.54 -18.70 8.05
CA TRP A 5 6.23 -18.94 7.48
C TRP A 5 5.79 -20.39 7.72
N SER A 6 4.56 -20.57 8.21
CA SER A 6 3.98 -21.89 8.49
C SER A 6 4.03 -22.82 7.27
N ASN A 7 3.76 -22.31 6.05
CA ASN A 7 3.96 -23.05 4.80
C ASN A 7 4.16 -22.11 3.59
N ARG A 8 4.51 -22.68 2.41
CA ARG A 8 4.75 -21.92 1.16
C ARG A 8 3.51 -21.20 0.64
N LEU A 9 2.31 -21.76 0.81
CA LEU A 9 1.06 -21.13 0.40
C LEU A 9 0.75 -19.90 1.25
N SER A 10 0.94 -19.98 2.57
CA SER A 10 0.79 -18.85 3.49
C SER A 10 1.72 -17.70 3.11
N PHE A 11 2.97 -18.01 2.71
CA PHE A 11 3.88 -17.00 2.17
C PHE A 11 3.32 -16.35 0.91
N ILE A 12 2.96 -17.15 -0.11
CA ILE A 12 2.46 -16.63 -1.39
C ILE A 12 1.19 -15.79 -1.20
N VAL A 13 0.21 -16.29 -0.46
CA VAL A 13 -1.06 -15.61 -0.23
C VAL A 13 -0.85 -14.30 0.52
N THR A 14 0.00 -14.29 1.56
CA THR A 14 0.28 -13.06 2.33
C THR A 14 1.01 -12.03 1.47
N THR A 15 1.98 -12.46 0.66
CA THR A 15 2.68 -11.57 -0.27
C THR A 15 1.73 -11.02 -1.33
N CYS A 16 0.87 -11.85 -1.93
CA CYS A 16 -0.14 -11.40 -2.88
C CYS A 16 -1.13 -10.41 -2.25
N ALA A 17 -1.61 -10.68 -1.04
CA ALA A 17 -2.51 -9.78 -0.32
C ALA A 17 -1.83 -8.44 0.01
N PHE A 18 -0.52 -8.43 0.30
CA PHE A 18 0.25 -7.20 0.48
C PHE A 18 0.46 -6.43 -0.83
N SER A 19 0.67 -7.12 -1.94
CA SER A 19 0.88 -6.48 -3.26
C SER A 19 -0.41 -5.94 -3.89
N ILE A 20 -1.57 -6.54 -3.59
CA ILE A 20 -2.87 -6.09 -4.10
C ILE A 20 -3.42 -5.03 -3.15
N GLY A 21 -3.45 -3.77 -3.60
CA GLY A 21 -3.95 -2.67 -2.79
C GLY A 21 -4.72 -1.62 -3.59
N LEU A 22 -5.10 -0.54 -2.91
CA LEU A 22 -5.75 0.64 -3.48
C LEU A 22 -5.02 1.15 -4.73
N GLY A 23 -3.68 1.08 -4.77
CA GLY A 23 -2.90 1.50 -5.95
C GLY A 23 -3.39 0.90 -7.28
N ASN A 24 -3.85 -0.36 -7.28
CA ASN A 24 -4.38 -1.02 -8.48
C ASN A 24 -5.81 -0.58 -8.82
N ILE A 25 -6.55 -0.04 -7.85
CA ILE A 25 -7.96 0.32 -7.97
C ILE A 25 -8.13 1.79 -8.39
N TRP A 26 -7.34 2.71 -7.83
CA TRP A 26 -7.49 4.14 -8.12
C TRP A 26 -6.35 4.68 -9.00
N ARG A 27 -5.09 4.45 -8.60
CA ARG A 27 -3.93 5.07 -9.25
C ARG A 27 -3.64 4.47 -10.62
N PHE A 28 -3.71 3.15 -10.74
CA PHE A 28 -3.43 2.47 -12.00
C PHE A 28 -4.43 2.86 -13.11
N PRO A 29 -5.76 2.80 -12.91
CA PRO A 29 -6.71 3.23 -13.95
C PRO A 29 -6.57 4.70 -14.31
N TYR A 30 -6.29 5.57 -13.32
CA TYR A 30 -6.07 6.99 -13.55
C TYR A 30 -4.88 7.24 -14.49
N ILE A 31 -3.71 6.69 -14.15
CA ILE A 31 -2.49 6.86 -14.96
C ILE A 31 -2.64 6.16 -16.32
N ALA A 32 -3.29 5.00 -16.37
CA ALA A 32 -3.52 4.31 -17.64
C ALA A 32 -4.47 5.11 -18.54
N GLY A 33 -5.50 5.73 -17.97
CA GLY A 33 -6.42 6.61 -18.69
C GLY A 33 -5.71 7.84 -19.30
N GLU A 34 -4.89 8.53 -18.51
CA GLU A 34 -4.11 9.68 -18.98
C GLU A 34 -2.97 9.28 -19.94
N GLY A 35 -2.37 8.10 -19.73
CA GLY A 35 -1.19 7.61 -20.45
C GLY A 35 -1.45 7.04 -21.84
N GLY A 36 -2.68 7.13 -22.38
CA GLY A 36 -3.03 6.58 -23.69
C GLY A 36 -3.57 5.15 -23.65
N GLY A 37 -4.09 4.71 -22.50
CA GLY A 37 -4.89 3.49 -22.34
C GLY A 37 -4.13 2.22 -22.70
N GLY A 38 -4.53 1.58 -23.81
CA GLY A 38 -3.97 0.29 -24.24
C GLY A 38 -2.48 0.34 -24.58
N ALA A 39 -1.98 1.45 -25.13
CA ALA A 39 -0.56 1.61 -25.44
C ALA A 39 0.28 1.67 -24.16
N PHE A 40 -0.19 2.42 -23.16
CA PHE A 40 0.40 2.45 -21.81
C PHE A 40 0.42 1.06 -21.19
N LEU A 41 -0.69 0.32 -21.28
CA LEU A 41 -0.80 -1.02 -20.71
C LEU A 41 0.25 -1.98 -21.28
N LEU A 42 0.48 -1.97 -22.59
CA LEU A 42 1.49 -2.82 -23.22
C LEU A 42 2.90 -2.52 -22.70
N VAL A 43 3.28 -1.24 -22.65
CA VAL A 43 4.58 -0.81 -22.12
C VAL A 43 4.70 -1.17 -20.63
N TYR A 44 3.64 -0.94 -19.85
CA TYR A 44 3.56 -1.29 -18.44
C TYR A 44 3.81 -2.79 -18.19
N LEU A 45 3.18 -3.67 -18.98
CA LEU A 45 3.37 -5.11 -18.88
C LEU A 45 4.79 -5.55 -19.21
N ILE A 46 5.40 -4.96 -20.26
CA ILE A 46 6.80 -5.22 -20.62
C ILE A 46 7.73 -4.82 -19.48
N LEU A 47 7.51 -3.64 -18.88
CA LEU A 47 8.33 -3.16 -17.75
C LEU A 47 8.14 -4.02 -16.49
N ILE A 48 6.93 -4.52 -16.22
CA ILE A 48 6.70 -5.48 -15.13
C ILE A 48 7.52 -6.75 -15.36
N LEU A 49 7.47 -7.32 -16.56
CA LEU A 49 8.17 -8.57 -16.86
C LEU A 49 9.70 -8.39 -16.80
N MET A 50 10.22 -7.30 -17.34
CA MET A 50 11.67 -7.09 -17.45
C MET A 50 12.31 -6.46 -16.20
N ILE A 51 11.57 -5.68 -15.42
CA ILE A 51 12.11 -4.92 -14.29
C ILE A 51 11.40 -5.30 -12.99
N GLY A 52 10.07 -5.28 -12.97
CA GLY A 52 9.29 -5.54 -11.75
C GLY A 52 9.55 -6.93 -11.16
N ILE A 53 9.38 -7.99 -11.95
CA ILE A 53 9.56 -9.38 -11.50
C ILE A 53 11.01 -9.65 -11.07
N PRO A 54 12.05 -9.25 -11.84
CA PRO A 54 13.44 -9.42 -11.40
C PRO A 54 13.76 -8.69 -10.09
N ILE A 55 13.33 -7.43 -9.93
CA ILE A 55 13.57 -6.67 -8.68
C ILE A 55 12.86 -7.35 -7.50
N MET A 56 11.59 -7.73 -7.65
CA MET A 56 10.85 -8.44 -6.61
C MET A 56 11.55 -9.74 -6.20
N THR A 57 12.08 -10.49 -7.17
CA THR A 57 12.82 -11.74 -6.90
C THR A 57 14.09 -11.47 -6.10
N ILE A 58 14.82 -10.40 -6.45
CA ILE A 58 16.04 -9.97 -5.72
C ILE A 58 15.68 -9.56 -4.29
N GLU A 59 14.66 -8.74 -4.08
CA GLU A 59 14.25 -8.28 -2.74
C GLU A 59 13.83 -9.45 -1.85
N ILE A 60 13.06 -10.40 -2.37
CA ILE A 60 12.67 -11.61 -1.64
C ILE A 60 13.90 -12.46 -1.29
N ALA A 61 14.85 -12.61 -2.23
CA ALA A 61 16.08 -13.35 -1.98
C ALA A 61 16.94 -12.70 -0.89
N LEU A 62 17.14 -11.37 -0.95
CA LEU A 62 17.88 -10.59 0.05
C LEU A 62 17.21 -10.64 1.43
N GLY A 63 15.88 -10.55 1.49
CA GLY A 63 15.11 -10.69 2.73
C GLY A 63 15.29 -12.06 3.36
N ARG A 64 15.26 -13.13 2.56
CA ARG A 64 15.51 -14.50 3.03
C ARG A 64 16.94 -14.72 3.52
N MET A 65 17.93 -14.22 2.79
CA MET A 65 19.34 -14.33 3.16
C MET A 65 19.67 -13.57 4.45
N SER A 66 19.13 -12.35 4.61
CA SER A 66 19.37 -11.52 5.78
C SER A 66 18.57 -11.96 7.01
N SER A 67 17.40 -12.57 6.80
CA SER A 67 16.42 -12.93 7.86
C SER A 67 16.21 -11.78 8.85
N SER A 68 16.22 -10.54 8.35
CA SER A 68 16.24 -9.31 9.13
C SER A 68 15.44 -8.22 8.42
N THR A 69 15.12 -7.14 9.15
CA THR A 69 14.48 -5.96 8.55
C THR A 69 15.41 -5.30 7.53
N PRO A 70 14.90 -4.54 6.54
CA PRO A 70 15.73 -3.90 5.51
C PRO A 70 16.88 -3.07 6.08
N LEU A 71 16.65 -2.28 7.16
CA LEU A 71 17.69 -1.48 7.80
C LEU A 71 18.88 -2.32 8.28
N VAL A 72 18.60 -3.47 8.89
CA VAL A 72 19.64 -4.34 9.48
C VAL A 72 20.17 -5.33 8.45
N GLY A 73 19.34 -5.70 7.47
CA GLY A 73 19.63 -6.74 6.49
C GLY A 73 20.69 -6.32 5.49
N PHE A 74 20.68 -5.06 5.04
CA PHE A 74 21.71 -4.56 4.12
C PHE A 74 23.10 -4.54 4.79
N GLY A 75 23.22 -4.09 6.04
CA GLY A 75 24.49 -4.11 6.78
C GLY A 75 24.98 -5.52 7.15
N LYS A 76 24.07 -6.49 7.27
CA LYS A 76 24.43 -7.91 7.45
C LYS A 76 24.97 -8.55 6.18
N LEU A 77 24.42 -8.20 5.01
CA LEU A 77 24.83 -8.76 3.73
C LEU A 77 26.03 -8.03 3.11
N SER A 78 26.19 -6.74 3.41
CA SER A 78 27.26 -5.90 2.88
C SER A 78 27.88 -5.08 4.00
N ARG A 79 29.21 -5.13 4.13
CA ARG A 79 29.98 -4.32 5.09
C ARG A 79 30.23 -2.88 4.63
N GLN A 80 29.59 -2.45 3.55
CA GLN A 80 29.81 -1.13 2.96
C GLN A 80 28.68 -0.15 3.36
N PRO A 81 29.02 1.07 3.80
CA PRO A 81 28.04 2.04 4.33
C PRO A 81 27.02 2.53 3.29
N LEU A 82 27.33 2.40 1.99
CA LEU A 82 26.40 2.74 0.90
C LEU A 82 25.13 1.87 0.92
N TRP A 83 25.26 0.60 1.30
CA TRP A 83 24.12 -0.33 1.32
C TRP A 83 23.22 -0.10 2.54
N ASP A 84 23.78 0.35 3.66
CA ASP A 84 22.99 0.79 4.81
C ASP A 84 22.11 2.00 4.45
N GLY A 85 22.62 2.91 3.61
CA GLY A 85 21.86 4.03 3.06
C GLY A 85 20.64 3.60 2.25
N LEU A 86 20.73 2.51 1.47
CA LEU A 86 19.59 1.97 0.70
C LEU A 86 18.48 1.45 1.61
N GLY A 87 18.83 0.82 2.73
CA GLY A 87 17.85 0.38 3.73
C GLY A 87 17.03 1.53 4.31
N TRP A 88 17.69 2.64 4.64
CA TRP A 88 17.02 3.86 5.09
C TRP A 88 16.16 4.50 3.99
N LEU A 89 16.66 4.56 2.76
CA LEU A 89 15.92 5.10 1.63
C LEU A 89 14.60 4.34 1.40
N GLY A 90 14.63 3.01 1.47
CA GLY A 90 13.44 2.17 1.34
C GLY A 90 12.42 2.42 2.45
N VAL A 91 12.85 2.55 3.70
CA VAL A 91 11.93 2.84 4.82
C VAL A 91 11.38 4.25 4.78
N LEU A 92 12.17 5.24 4.39
CA LEU A 92 11.67 6.61 4.19
C LEU A 92 10.67 6.67 3.03
N ALA A 93 10.95 5.98 1.92
CA ALA A 93 10.02 5.89 0.80
C ALA A 93 8.70 5.24 1.22
N ALA A 94 8.76 4.11 1.94
CA ALA A 94 7.57 3.46 2.48
C ALA A 94 6.78 4.37 3.43
N GLN A 95 7.47 5.13 4.29
CA GLN A 95 6.84 6.08 5.19
C GLN A 95 6.11 7.20 4.44
N PHE A 96 6.73 7.79 3.43
CA PHE A 96 6.08 8.82 2.62
C PHE A 96 4.91 8.29 1.82
N ILE A 97 5.02 7.06 1.30
CA ILE A 97 3.91 6.40 0.63
C ILE A 97 2.74 6.23 1.60
N MET A 98 3.01 5.78 2.83
CA MET A 98 1.98 5.58 3.85
C MET A 98 1.24 6.88 4.20
N CYS A 99 1.92 8.02 4.27
CA CYS A 99 1.32 9.31 4.60
C CYS A 99 0.14 9.68 3.69
N TYR A 100 0.30 9.57 2.37
CA TYR A 100 -0.81 9.86 1.46
C TYR A 100 -1.79 8.68 1.36
N TYR A 101 -1.33 7.45 1.54
CA TYR A 101 -2.17 6.25 1.43
C TYR A 101 -3.27 6.23 2.49
N VAL A 102 -2.95 6.66 3.71
CA VAL A 102 -3.91 6.78 4.82
C VAL A 102 -5.00 7.82 4.50
N MET A 103 -4.66 8.89 3.78
CA MET A 103 -5.64 9.89 3.32
C MET A 103 -6.61 9.28 2.30
N ILE A 104 -6.12 8.55 1.30
CA ILE A 104 -6.98 7.87 0.32
C ILE A 104 -7.88 6.84 1.01
N LEU A 105 -7.35 6.08 1.98
CA LEU A 105 -8.11 5.12 2.76
C LEU A 105 -9.23 5.80 3.56
N ALA A 106 -8.99 7.00 4.11
CA ALA A 106 -10.02 7.76 4.80
C ALA A 106 -11.19 8.14 3.88
N TRP A 107 -10.93 8.53 2.63
CA TRP A 107 -11.99 8.74 1.65
C TRP A 107 -12.77 7.46 1.39
N VAL A 108 -12.09 6.32 1.19
CA VAL A 108 -12.77 5.03 0.96
C VAL A 108 -13.68 4.66 2.12
N VAL A 109 -13.23 4.80 3.38
CA VAL A 109 -14.05 4.51 4.56
C VAL A 109 -15.24 5.46 4.67
N PHE A 110 -15.05 6.73 4.36
CA PHE A 110 -16.11 7.72 4.34
C PHE A 110 -17.19 7.37 3.30
N TYR A 111 -16.78 7.12 2.05
CA TYR A 111 -17.68 6.71 0.97
C TYR A 111 -18.35 5.36 1.23
N PHE A 112 -17.67 4.43 1.89
CA PHE A 112 -18.26 3.17 2.31
C PHE A 112 -19.42 3.40 3.30
N GLY A 113 -19.25 4.28 4.28
CA GLY A 113 -20.31 4.66 5.21
C GLY A 113 -21.50 5.33 4.53
N GLU A 114 -21.25 6.24 3.58
CA GLU A 114 -22.31 6.91 2.81
C GLU A 114 -23.02 5.99 1.81
N ASN A 115 -22.32 4.96 1.31
CA ASN A 115 -22.93 3.93 0.49
C ASN A 115 -23.90 3.08 1.32
N LEU A 116 -23.51 2.71 2.54
CA LEU A 116 -24.37 1.97 3.47
C LEU A 116 -25.60 2.78 3.91
N SER A 117 -25.49 4.10 4.03
CA SER A 117 -26.63 4.97 4.35
C SER A 117 -27.56 5.24 3.16
N GLY A 118 -27.17 4.81 1.95
CA GLY A 118 -27.94 5.04 0.71
C GLY A 118 -27.87 6.47 0.17
N ASN A 119 -27.14 7.37 0.83
CA ASN A 119 -27.08 8.79 0.49
C ASN A 119 -26.46 9.02 -0.91
N LEU A 120 -25.53 8.15 -1.32
CA LEU A 120 -24.87 8.23 -2.62
C LEU A 120 -25.76 7.81 -3.80
N MET A 121 -26.82 7.02 -3.57
CA MET A 121 -27.72 6.56 -4.64
C MET A 121 -28.70 7.64 -5.10
N LEU A 122 -28.82 8.72 -4.33
CA LEU A 122 -29.74 9.84 -4.59
C LEU A 122 -29.06 10.98 -5.37
N LEU A 123 -27.75 10.90 -5.62
CA LEU A 123 -26.97 11.95 -6.25
C LEU A 123 -26.79 11.68 -7.74
N ASP A 124 -26.99 12.71 -8.57
CA ASP A 124 -26.65 12.68 -9.99
C ASP A 124 -25.13 12.79 -10.21
N THR A 125 -24.68 12.52 -11.44
CA THR A 125 -23.23 12.47 -11.76
C THR A 125 -22.49 13.79 -11.56
N GLU A 126 -23.19 14.93 -11.67
CA GLU A 126 -22.62 16.25 -11.45
C GLU A 126 -22.50 16.55 -9.95
N ASP A 127 -23.52 16.20 -9.17
CA ASP A 127 -23.53 16.33 -7.71
C ASP A 127 -22.49 15.42 -7.06
N LEU A 128 -22.23 14.24 -7.61
CA LEU A 128 -21.19 13.33 -7.13
C LEU A 128 -19.78 13.96 -7.20
N LYS A 129 -19.50 14.73 -8.26
CA LYS A 129 -18.21 15.42 -8.44
C LYS A 129 -18.05 16.56 -7.43
N ASN A 130 -19.12 17.33 -7.22
CA ASN A 130 -19.12 18.41 -6.25
C ASN A 130 -18.98 17.85 -4.82
N HIS A 131 -19.72 16.79 -4.50
CA HIS A 131 -19.63 16.08 -3.22
C HIS A 131 -18.21 15.54 -2.97
N PHE A 132 -17.52 15.02 -3.98
CA PHE A 132 -16.12 14.63 -3.84
C PHE A 132 -15.21 15.81 -3.48
N THR A 133 -15.38 16.95 -4.15
CA THR A 133 -14.60 18.16 -3.83
C THR A 133 -14.88 18.65 -2.41
N ASP A 134 -16.13 18.57 -1.94
CA ASP A 134 -16.53 18.97 -0.60
C ASP A 134 -15.94 18.04 0.48
N VAL A 135 -15.95 16.73 0.24
CA VAL A 135 -15.33 15.74 1.14
C VAL A 135 -13.81 15.91 1.16
N ALA A 136 -13.19 16.08 -0.01
CA ALA A 136 -11.74 16.23 -0.13
C ALA A 136 -11.22 17.54 0.48
N SER A 137 -11.98 18.63 0.41
CA SER A 137 -11.62 19.93 0.98
C SER A 137 -11.90 20.02 2.49
N ASN A 138 -12.75 19.16 3.04
CA ASN A 138 -13.06 19.14 4.47
C ASN A 138 -11.98 18.41 5.28
N SER A 139 -10.88 19.11 5.56
CA SER A 139 -9.76 18.59 6.36
C SER A 139 -10.18 18.05 7.72
N GLY A 140 -11.18 18.67 8.37
CA GLY A 140 -11.65 18.23 9.69
C GLY A 140 -12.25 16.82 9.68
N LYS A 141 -13.12 16.54 8.71
CA LYS A 141 -13.73 15.20 8.54
C LYS A 141 -12.68 14.16 8.17
N VAL A 142 -11.81 14.47 7.20
CA VAL A 142 -10.76 13.54 6.74
C VAL A 142 -9.82 13.19 7.89
N ILE A 143 -9.35 14.18 8.64
CA ILE A 143 -8.47 13.97 9.80
C ILE A 143 -9.16 13.12 10.87
N ALA A 144 -10.44 13.35 11.16
CA ALA A 144 -11.18 12.55 12.14
C ALA A 144 -11.26 11.07 11.73
N VAL A 145 -11.52 10.77 10.46
CA VAL A 145 -11.53 9.40 9.92
C VAL A 145 -10.13 8.78 9.97
N ILE A 146 -9.08 9.53 9.63
CA ILE A 146 -7.69 9.08 9.76
C ILE A 146 -7.37 8.69 11.21
N PHE A 147 -7.72 9.52 12.19
CA PHE A 147 -7.53 9.18 13.60
C PHE A 147 -8.28 7.89 13.98
N GLY A 148 -9.51 7.72 13.50
CA GLY A 148 -10.28 6.48 13.68
C GLY A 148 -9.57 5.25 13.09
N ILE A 149 -9.04 5.36 11.86
CA ILE A 149 -8.26 4.30 11.21
C ILE A 149 -6.99 3.99 12.00
N MET A 150 -6.27 5.00 12.49
CA MET A 150 -5.05 4.81 13.27
C MET A 150 -5.34 4.10 14.60
N ILE A 151 -6.42 4.48 15.28
CA ILE A 151 -6.86 3.81 16.52
C ILE A 151 -7.23 2.36 16.24
N ALA A 152 -8.03 2.10 15.21
CA ALA A 152 -8.40 0.74 14.82
C ALA A 152 -7.18 -0.11 14.47
N SER A 153 -6.25 0.45 13.68
CA SER A 153 -5.00 -0.20 13.31
C SER A 153 -4.14 -0.51 14.53
N PHE A 154 -4.06 0.40 15.49
CA PHE A 154 -3.36 0.18 16.75
C PHE A 154 -3.96 -0.99 17.54
N PHE A 155 -5.28 -1.10 17.63
CA PHE A 155 -5.94 -2.23 18.31
C PHE A 155 -5.73 -3.55 17.57
N ILE A 156 -5.82 -3.55 16.23
CA ILE A 156 -5.58 -4.75 15.41
C ILE A 156 -4.14 -5.23 15.59
N ILE A 157 -3.16 -4.33 15.52
CA ILE A 157 -1.74 -4.64 15.74
C ILE A 157 -1.52 -5.17 17.17
N LYS A 158 -2.14 -4.53 18.17
CA LYS A 158 -2.06 -4.97 19.57
C LYS A 158 -2.62 -6.38 19.78
N GLN A 159 -3.72 -6.73 19.10
CA GLN A 159 -4.38 -8.04 19.23
C GLN A 159 -3.68 -9.15 18.42
N GLY A 160 -3.15 -8.82 17.24
CA GLY A 160 -2.74 -9.82 16.24
C GLY A 160 -1.24 -10.04 16.05
N LEU A 161 -0.35 -9.13 16.50
CA LEU A 161 1.08 -9.24 16.15
C LEU A 161 1.91 -10.08 17.13
N GLN A 162 1.37 -10.45 18.29
CA GLN A 162 2.03 -11.35 19.26
C GLN A 162 1.58 -12.81 19.17
N ALA A 163 0.47 -13.12 18.50
CA ALA A 163 -0.09 -14.46 18.41
C ALA A 163 0.44 -15.27 17.20
N GLY A 164 1.29 -14.67 16.36
CA GLY A 164 1.95 -15.31 15.23
C GLY A 164 1.11 -15.33 13.96
N LEU A 165 1.73 -14.89 12.86
CA LEU A 165 1.38 -15.31 11.50
C LEU A 165 2.14 -16.60 11.16
#